data_AF-A0A031JU68-F1
#
_entry.id   AF-A0A031JU68-F1
#
_cell.length_a   1.000
_cell.length_b   1.000
_cell.length_c   1.000
_cell.angle_alpha   90.00
_cell.angle_beta   90.00
_cell.angle_gamma   90.00
#
_symmetry.space_group_name_H-M   'P 1'
#
loop_
_entity.id
_entity.type
_entity.pdbx_description
1 polymer ?
#
loop_
_entity_poly.entity_id
_entity_poly.type
_entity_poly.pdbx_seq_one_letter_code
_entity_poly.pdbx_strand_id
1 'polypeptide(L)' 'MRIAKPADATATEHPLLNEGVQHVIEALQRLRFGVIQLTVHDGKLMQVDVTERRRFNH' A
#
# COMPACT_ATOMS: atom_id res chain seq x y z
N MET A 1 -5.52 -38.20 -6.88
CA MET A 1 -5.76 -37.38 -5.67
C MET A 1 -4.91 -36.11 -5.80
N ARG A 2 -5.45 -35.04 -6.41
CA ARG A 2 -4.79 -33.73 -6.50
C ARG A 2 -5.43 -32.83 -5.43
N ILE A 3 -4.68 -32.54 -4.38
CA ILE A 3 -5.07 -31.51 -3.41
C ILE A 3 -5.02 -30.15 -4.12
N ALA A 4 -6.17 -29.51 -4.32
CA ALA A 4 -6.23 -28.14 -4.76
C ALA A 4 -5.80 -27.24 -3.60
N LYS A 5 -4.83 -26.36 -3.85
CA LYS A 5 -4.39 -25.33 -2.91
C LYS A 5 -5.50 -24.26 -2.82
N PRO A 6 -6.11 -24.00 -1.65
CA PRO A 6 -7.06 -22.90 -1.51
C PRO A 6 -6.25 -21.61 -1.39
N ALA A 7 -5.87 -21.01 -2.51
CA ALA A 7 -5.14 -19.74 -2.50
C ALA A 7 -5.71 -18.68 -3.44
N ASP A 8 -6.82 -18.93 -4.13
CA ASP A 8 -7.32 -17.97 -5.11
C ASP A 8 -8.85 -17.98 -5.18
N ALA A 9 -9.47 -17.60 -4.06
CA ALA A 9 -10.86 -17.17 -4.05
C ALA A 9 -10.89 -15.85 -3.29
N THR A 10 -11.28 -14.78 -3.99
CA THR A 10 -11.43 -13.38 -3.54
C THR A 10 -10.20 -12.44 -3.67
N ALA A 11 -9.36 -12.62 -4.69
CA ALA A 11 -8.76 -11.44 -5.33
C ALA A 11 -9.81 -10.83 -6.26
N THR A 12 -10.88 -10.28 -5.69
CA THR A 12 -11.84 -9.48 -6.46
C THR A 12 -11.05 -8.34 -7.07
N GLU A 13 -10.94 -8.33 -8.38
CA GLU A 13 -10.34 -7.28 -9.21
C GLU A 13 -11.02 -5.93 -8.90
N HIS A 14 -10.62 -5.30 -7.80
CA HIS A 14 -10.98 -3.92 -7.49
C HIS A 14 -9.91 -3.05 -8.14
N PRO A 15 -10.17 -2.45 -9.32
CA PRO A 15 -9.17 -1.64 -10.03
C PRO A 15 -8.61 -0.49 -9.16
N LEU A 16 -9.42 0.03 -8.24
CA LEU A 16 -9.03 1.06 -7.27
C LEU A 16 -8.07 0.55 -6.17
N LEU A 17 -8.17 -0.73 -5.77
CA LEU A 17 -7.17 -1.33 -4.89
C LEU A 17 -5.83 -1.42 -5.61
N ASN A 18 -5.84 -1.71 -6.91
CA ASN A 18 -4.61 -1.86 -7.66
C ASN A 18 -3.83 -0.53 -7.71
N GLU A 19 -4.46 0.58 -8.10
CA GLU A 19 -3.74 1.87 -8.20
C GLU A 19 -3.28 2.41 -6.84
N GLY A 20 -4.14 2.37 -5.83
CA GLY A 20 -3.81 2.83 -4.48
C GLY A 20 -2.68 2.01 -3.86
N VAL A 21 -2.74 0.68 -3.97
CA VAL A 21 -1.71 -0.21 -3.45
C VAL A 21 -0.39 -0.05 -4.20
N GLN A 22 -0.41 0.13 -5.52
CA GLN A 22 0.80 0.42 -6.29
C GLN A 22 1.48 1.71 -5.79
N HIS A 23 0.70 2.78 -5.54
CA HIS A 23 1.24 4.03 -4.99
C HIS A 23 1.92 3.82 -3.62
N VAL A 24 1.33 2.99 -2.76
CA VAL A 24 1.93 2.67 -1.46
C VAL A 24 3.23 1.88 -1.62
N ILE A 25 3.27 0.92 -2.53
CA ILE A 25 4.48 0.14 -2.83
C ILE A 25 5.59 1.06 -3.35
N GLU A 26 5.29 1.94 -4.29
CA GLU A 26 6.27 2.91 -4.82
C GLU A 26 6.78 3.86 -3.73
N ALA A 27 5.89 4.34 -2.87
CA ALA A 27 6.26 5.17 -1.74
C ALA A 27 7.21 4.43 -0.77
N LEU A 28 6.90 3.18 -0.44
CA LEU A 28 7.75 2.33 0.41
C LEU A 28 9.13 2.07 -0.22
N GLN A 29 9.19 1.89 -1.54
CA GLN A 29 10.46 1.66 -2.24
C GLN A 29 11.38 2.89 -2.25
N ARG A 30 10.80 4.10 -2.31
CA ARG A 30 11.55 5.36 -2.36
C ARG A 30 11.88 5.90 -0.98
N LEU A 31 11.04 5.63 0.01
CA LEU A 31 11.16 6.17 1.35
C LEU A 31 12.38 5.59 2.07
N ARG A 32 13.38 6.42 2.32
CA ARG A 32 14.57 6.01 3.09
C ARG A 32 14.37 6.16 4.59
N PHE A 33 13.72 7.24 5.00
CA PHE A 33 13.41 7.50 6.40
C PHE A 33 12.25 8.49 6.51
N GLY A 34 11.16 8.06 7.13
CA GLY A 34 9.98 8.88 7.29
C GLY A 34 8.77 8.07 7.73
N VAL A 35 7.59 8.62 7.47
CA VAL A 35 6.30 8.06 7.86
C VAL A 35 5.41 8.01 6.63
N ILE A 36 4.69 6.90 6.44
CA ILE A 36 3.60 6.81 5.47
C ILE A 36 2.31 6.70 6.27
N GLN A 37 1.36 7.60 6.04
CA GLN A 37 0.04 7.57 6.63
C GLN A 37 -0.99 7.19 5.56
N LEU A 38 -1.81 6.19 5.89
CA LEU A 38 -2.82 5.64 5.00
C LEU A 38 -4.19 5.91 5.58
N THR A 39 -5.05 6.58 4.82
CA THR A 39 -6.44 6.79 5.22
C THR A 39 -7.33 5.87 4.43
N VAL A 40 -7.98 4.93 5.14
CA VAL A 40 -8.97 4.02 4.58
C VAL A 40 -10.33 4.39 5.12
N HIS A 41 -11.31 4.55 4.24
CA HIS A 41 -12.68 4.81 4.59
C HIS A 41 -13.59 3.88 3.78
N ASP A 42 -14.54 3.23 4.44
CA ASP A 42 -15.46 2.26 3.81
C ASP A 42 -14.73 1.12 3.05
N GLY A 43 -13.61 0.65 3.61
CA GLY A 43 -12.77 -0.38 2.98
C GLY A 43 -12.00 0.09 1.74
N LYS A 44 -12.10 1.38 1.38
CA LYS A 44 -11.39 1.98 0.25
C LYS A 44 -10.28 2.89 0.74
N LEU A 45 -9.10 2.71 0.17
CA LEU A 45 -7.99 3.62 0.40
C LEU A 45 -8.32 4.95 -0.29
N MET A 46 -8.43 6.01 0.51
CA MET A 46 -8.79 7.35 0.05
C MET A 46 -7.60 8.30 0.04
N GLN A 47 -6.57 8.04 0.85
CA GLN A 47 -5.39 8.90 0.92
C GLN A 47 -4.13 8.11 1.26
N VAL A 48 -3.02 8.53 0.66
CA VAL A 48 -1.66 8.18 1.03
C VAL A 48 -0.90 9.48 1.26
N ASP A 49 -0.36 9.67 2.47
CA ASP A 49 0.54 10.76 2.79
C ASP A 49 1.93 10.19 3.08
N VAL A 50 2.97 10.76 2.47
CA VAL A 50 4.36 10.32 2.66
C VAL A 50 5.14 11.50 3.20
N THR A 51 5.62 11.37 4.42
CA THR A 51 6.35 12.41 5.13
C THR A 51 7.80 11.97 5.37
N GLU A 52 8.76 12.62 4.71
CA GLU A 52 10.18 12.44 4.99
C GLU A 52 10.68 13.49 5.99
N ARG A 53 11.28 13.04 7.11
CA ARG A 53 11.87 13.95 8.10
C ARG A 53 13.39 13.84 8.05
N ARG A 54 14.03 14.84 7.45
CA ARG A 54 15.49 14.97 7.47
C ARG A 54 15.90 15.90 8.60
N ARG A 55 16.78 15.42 9.49
CA ARG A 55 17.46 16.30 10.45
C ARG A 55 18.71 16.83 9.75
N PHE A 56 18.74 18.13 9.51
CA PHE A 56 19.95 18.82 9.09
C PHE A 56 20.74 19.10 10.37
N ASN A 57 21.65 18.20 10.70
CA ASN A 57 22.58 18.44 11.80
C ASN A 57 23.75 19.24 11.22
N HIS A 58 23.76 20.54 11.48
CA HIS A 58 24.96 21.37 11.35
C HIS A 58 25.88 21.12 12.56
#